data_AF-A0A2M8P7N8-F1
#
_entry.id   AF-A0A2M8P7N8-F1
#
_cell.length_a   1.000
_cell.length_b   1.000
_cell.length_c   1.000
_cell.angle_alpha   90.00
_cell.angle_beta   90.00
_cell.angle_gamma   90.00
#
_symmetry.space_group_name_H-M   'P 1'
#
loop_
_entity.id
_entity.type
_entity.pdbx_description
1 polymer ?
#
loop_
_entity_poly.entity_id
_entity_poly.type
_entity_poly.pdbx_seq_one_letter_code
_entity_poly.pdbx_strand_id
1 'polypeptide(L)'
;DFQENEIISTTWGRTPNKLDLVQSFSNEAGAREFQDVGYDGLRDEDEQWFFSNQNQEIEQEKVYDYFGKLESIFSPNSEAYAQAVADPSGDNYHNYRGEDYDNNPSYASILNRYKLYNGPDGNSPENTTGGVYDGNTRQPNMEDINDDNT
;
A
#
# COMPACT_ATOMS: atom_id res chain seq x y z
N ASP A 1 14.61 10.90 6.81
CA ASP A 1 15.48 11.52 5.79
C ASP A 1 16.38 10.43 5.24
N PHE A 2 15.85 9.63 4.32
CA PHE A 2 16.59 8.54 3.69
C PHE A 2 17.56 9.16 2.68
N GLN A 3 18.85 8.87 2.79
CA GLN A 3 19.82 9.41 1.83
C GLN A 3 19.59 8.76 0.47
N GLU A 4 19.71 9.54 -0.61
CA GLU A 4 19.48 9.21 -2.04
C GLU A 4 20.12 7.91 -2.57
N ASN A 5 20.92 7.20 -1.76
CA ASN A 5 21.63 5.98 -2.10
C ASN A 5 21.05 4.71 -1.43
N GLU A 6 19.98 4.83 -0.63
CA GLU A 6 19.39 3.74 0.15
C GLU A 6 18.13 3.12 -0.49
N ILE A 7 17.56 3.76 -1.51
CA ILE A 7 16.31 3.35 -2.16
C ILE A 7 16.53 3.30 -3.67
N ILE A 8 15.93 2.31 -4.33
CA ILE A 8 15.85 2.20 -5.79
C ILE A 8 14.39 2.35 -6.19
N SER A 9 14.08 3.33 -7.05
CA SER A 9 12.75 3.47 -7.63
C SER A 9 12.65 2.69 -8.95
N THR A 10 11.58 1.93 -9.10
CA THR A 10 11.25 1.12 -10.27
C THR A 10 9.94 1.60 -10.89
N THR A 11 9.46 0.98 -11.96
CA THR A 11 8.13 1.33 -12.49
C THR A 11 7.00 1.01 -11.50
N TRP A 12 7.22 0.13 -10.53
CA TRP A 12 6.20 -0.35 -9.60
C TRP A 12 6.21 0.36 -8.24
N GLY A 13 7.32 0.97 -7.85
CA GLY A 13 7.46 1.54 -6.51
C GLY A 13 8.92 1.75 -6.10
N ARG A 14 9.16 1.88 -4.80
CA ARG A 14 10.45 2.08 -4.15
C ARG A 14 10.87 0.80 -3.41
N THR A 15 12.07 0.32 -3.69
CA THR A 15 12.64 -0.83 -2.99
C THR A 15 13.91 -0.44 -2.22
N PRO A 16 14.18 -1.04 -1.04
CA PRO A 16 15.43 -0.83 -0.34
C PRO A 16 16.64 -1.32 -1.16
N ASN A 17 17.71 -0.53 -1.22
CA ASN A 17 18.98 -0.92 -1.84
C ASN A 17 19.90 -1.71 -0.87
N LYS A 18 19.36 -2.19 0.24
CA LYS A 18 20.09 -2.93 1.28
C LYS A 18 19.32 -4.21 1.58
N LEU A 19 20.07 -5.30 1.72
CA LEU A 19 19.51 -6.57 2.18
C LEU A 19 19.18 -6.46 3.67
N ASP A 20 17.96 -6.80 4.03
CA ASP A 20 17.56 -6.97 5.43
C ASP A 20 18.13 -8.29 5.96
N LEU A 21 18.76 -8.23 7.14
CA LEU A 21 19.25 -9.44 7.82
C LEU A 21 18.13 -10.20 8.54
N VAL A 22 17.04 -9.49 8.88
CA VAL A 22 15.90 -10.05 9.62
C VAL A 22 14.63 -9.45 9.06
N GLN A 23 13.68 -10.32 8.74
CA GLN A 23 12.37 -9.96 8.21
C GLN A 23 11.43 -9.56 9.33
N SER A 24 11.71 -8.39 9.90
CA SER A 24 10.96 -7.85 11.03
C SER A 24 10.83 -6.35 10.93
N PHE A 25 9.64 -5.90 11.26
CA PHE A 25 9.37 -4.53 11.54
C PHE A 25 10.22 -3.93 12.66
N SER A 26 10.41 -2.60 12.61
CA SER A 26 11.00 -1.84 13.71
C SER A 26 10.07 -1.83 14.94
N ASN A 27 10.67 -1.65 16.11
CA ASN A 27 9.98 -1.43 17.39
C ASN A 27 9.84 0.06 17.76
N GLU A 28 10.34 0.96 16.91
CA GLU A 28 10.16 2.40 17.05
C GLU A 28 8.66 2.74 16.88
N ALA A 29 8.08 3.43 17.86
CA ALA A 29 6.67 3.81 17.82
C ALA A 29 6.39 4.72 16.62
N GLY A 30 5.30 4.43 15.89
CA GLY A 30 4.95 5.16 14.67
C GLY A 30 5.74 4.75 13.42
N ALA A 31 6.82 3.97 13.53
CA ALA A 31 7.55 3.53 12.32
C ALA A 31 6.72 2.60 11.42
N ARG A 32 5.68 1.94 11.96
CA ARG A 32 4.83 1.01 11.20
C ARG A 32 4.14 1.69 10.02
N GLU A 33 3.72 2.96 10.18
CA GLU A 33 3.02 3.70 9.12
C GLU A 33 3.89 3.95 7.87
N PHE A 34 5.21 3.82 7.99
CA PHE A 34 6.17 3.96 6.89
C PHE A 34 6.76 2.62 6.42
N GLN A 35 6.40 1.52 7.07
CA GLN A 35 6.94 0.18 6.78
C GLN A 35 5.89 -0.78 6.24
N ASP A 36 4.64 -0.60 6.66
CA ASP A 36 3.50 -1.43 6.28
C ASP A 36 2.73 -0.79 5.12
N VAL A 37 3.45 -0.56 4.02
CA VAL A 37 3.06 0.30 2.89
C VAL A 37 3.05 -0.50 1.58
N GLY A 38 2.48 -1.70 1.64
CA GLY A 38 2.36 -2.54 0.47
C GLY A 38 3.67 -3.17 -0.02
N TYR A 39 3.63 -3.69 -1.25
CA TYR A 39 4.81 -4.22 -1.95
C TYR A 39 5.54 -3.16 -2.76
N ASP A 40 4.87 -2.03 -3.04
CA ASP A 40 5.46 -0.93 -3.79
C ASP A 40 6.31 -0.01 -2.90
N GLY A 41 6.22 -0.11 -1.57
CA GLY A 41 7.00 0.72 -0.67
C GLY A 41 6.55 2.18 -0.67
N LEU A 42 5.28 2.44 -1.02
CA LEU A 42 4.69 3.78 -1.13
C LEU A 42 3.44 3.84 -0.26
N ARG A 43 3.22 4.98 0.39
CA ARG A 43 1.93 5.26 1.02
C ARG A 43 0.99 5.82 -0.04
N ASP A 44 -0.33 5.70 0.14
CA ASP A 44 -1.35 6.34 -0.72
C ASP A 44 -0.99 7.78 -1.16
N GLU A 45 -0.45 8.60 -0.25
CA GLU A 45 -0.07 9.98 -0.55
C GLU A 45 1.17 10.09 -1.47
N ASP A 46 2.13 9.18 -1.31
CA ASP A 46 3.33 9.10 -2.13
C ASP A 46 3.00 8.50 -3.51
N GLU A 47 2.08 7.54 -3.57
CA GLU A 47 1.60 6.90 -4.81
C GLU A 47 0.95 7.91 -5.78
N GLN A 48 0.16 8.85 -5.27
CA GLN A 48 -0.47 9.87 -6.11
C GLN A 48 0.57 10.68 -6.90
N TRP A 49 1.71 10.99 -6.28
CA TRP A 49 2.81 11.63 -7.00
C TRP A 49 3.56 10.63 -7.88
N PHE A 50 3.81 9.42 -7.37
CA PHE A 50 4.60 8.41 -8.06
C PHE A 50 3.98 7.93 -9.39
N PHE A 51 2.66 7.76 -9.44
CA PHE A 51 1.92 7.36 -10.64
C PHE A 51 1.42 8.55 -11.47
N SER A 52 1.83 9.77 -11.12
CA SER A 52 1.63 10.94 -11.95
C SER A 52 2.69 11.02 -13.06
N ASN A 53 2.39 11.79 -14.11
CA ASN A 53 3.39 12.15 -15.12
C ASN A 53 4.51 13.09 -14.61
N GLN A 54 4.47 13.48 -13.33
CA GLN A 54 5.46 14.37 -12.71
C GLN A 54 6.52 13.60 -11.92
N ASN A 55 6.46 12.27 -11.89
CA ASN A 55 7.45 11.45 -11.19
C ASN A 55 8.85 11.68 -11.80
N GLN A 56 9.79 12.10 -10.93
CA GLN A 56 11.18 12.38 -11.28
C GLN A 56 12.16 11.32 -10.74
N GLU A 57 11.69 10.34 -9.98
CA GLU A 57 12.51 9.26 -9.41
C GLU A 57 12.89 8.21 -10.44
N ILE A 58 12.08 8.05 -11.49
CA ILE A 58 12.33 7.10 -12.58
C ILE A 58 12.66 7.83 -13.88
N GLU A 59 13.39 7.14 -14.75
CA GLU A 59 13.70 7.64 -16.09
C GLU A 59 12.40 8.03 -16.81
N GLN A 60 12.35 9.22 -17.40
CA GLN A 60 11.13 9.83 -17.94
C GLN A 60 10.41 8.95 -18.99
N GLU A 61 11.14 8.11 -19.72
CA GLU A 61 10.57 7.16 -20.69
C GLU A 61 9.82 5.98 -20.04
N LYS A 62 10.04 5.73 -18.74
CA LYS A 62 9.40 4.69 -17.94
C LYS A 62 8.24 5.21 -17.10
N VAL A 63 8.05 6.53 -17.02
CA VAL A 63 6.94 7.15 -16.29
C VAL A 63 5.61 6.77 -16.93
N TYR A 64 4.70 6.26 -16.11
CA TYR A 64 3.36 5.86 -16.53
C TYR A 64 2.34 6.91 -16.07
N ASP A 65 1.76 7.67 -17.00
CA ASP A 65 0.68 8.63 -16.69
C ASP A 65 -0.64 7.91 -16.39
N TYR A 66 -0.75 7.39 -15.16
CA TYR A 66 -1.91 6.62 -14.71
C TYR A 66 -3.16 7.50 -14.69
N PHE A 67 -3.07 8.67 -14.06
CA PHE A 67 -4.20 9.58 -13.92
C PHE A 67 -4.66 10.16 -15.25
N GLY A 68 -3.76 10.56 -16.14
CA GLY A 68 -4.15 11.05 -17.47
C GLY A 68 -4.90 9.98 -18.29
N LYS A 69 -4.52 8.70 -18.14
CA LYS A 69 -5.25 7.58 -18.76
C LYS A 69 -6.63 7.39 -18.13
N LEU A 70 -6.74 7.41 -16.80
CA LEU A 70 -8.02 7.29 -16.12
C LEU A 70 -8.98 8.42 -16.47
N GLU A 71 -8.51 9.66 -16.53
CA GLU A 71 -9.30 10.82 -16.94
C GLU A 71 -9.89 10.64 -18.34
N SER A 72 -9.11 10.07 -19.25
CA SER A 72 -9.56 9.82 -20.63
C SER A 72 -10.66 8.76 -20.74
N ILE A 73 -10.76 7.84 -19.77
CA ILE A 73 -11.73 6.72 -19.77
C ILE A 73 -12.96 7.05 -18.93
N PHE A 74 -12.78 7.54 -17.70
CA PHE A 74 -13.84 7.62 -16.71
C PHE A 74 -14.31 9.05 -16.39
N SER A 75 -13.61 10.10 -16.86
CA SER A 75 -13.81 11.51 -16.47
C SER A 75 -13.37 11.82 -15.02
N PRO A 76 -12.80 13.02 -14.75
CA PRO A 76 -12.33 13.40 -13.40
C PRO A 76 -13.41 13.40 -12.29
N ASN A 77 -14.69 13.50 -12.65
CA ASN A 77 -15.79 13.56 -11.68
C ASN A 77 -16.43 12.19 -11.40
N SER A 78 -15.88 11.10 -11.92
CA SER A 78 -16.43 9.76 -11.69
C SER A 78 -16.01 9.20 -10.33
N GLU A 79 -16.86 8.35 -9.76
CA GLU A 79 -16.53 7.60 -8.55
C GLU A 79 -15.31 6.70 -8.76
N ALA A 80 -15.18 6.09 -9.95
CA ALA A 80 -14.01 5.27 -10.29
C ALA A 80 -12.70 6.07 -10.25
N TYR A 81 -12.69 7.30 -10.79
CA TYR A 81 -11.52 8.18 -10.70
C TYR A 81 -11.23 8.57 -9.26
N ALA A 82 -12.26 8.92 -8.48
CA ALA A 82 -12.08 9.28 -7.06
C ALA A 82 -11.50 8.12 -6.24
N GLN A 83 -11.93 6.88 -6.49
CA GLN A 83 -11.37 5.69 -5.83
C GLN A 83 -9.92 5.44 -6.24
N ALA A 84 -9.60 5.58 -7.53
CA ALA A 84 -8.23 5.40 -8.02
C ALA A 84 -7.25 6.50 -7.57
N VAL A 85 -7.74 7.70 -7.21
CA VAL A 85 -6.92 8.74 -6.58
C VAL A 85 -6.72 8.47 -5.09
N ALA A 86 -7.71 7.87 -4.43
CA ALA A 86 -7.62 7.52 -3.02
C ALA A 86 -6.66 6.36 -2.75
N ASP A 87 -6.60 5.39 -3.66
CA ASP A 87 -5.78 4.18 -3.59
C ASP A 87 -5.24 3.84 -5.00
N PRO A 88 -4.17 4.53 -5.45
CA PRO A 88 -3.61 4.32 -6.79
C PRO A 88 -3.11 2.90 -7.06
N SER A 89 -2.45 2.27 -6.09
CA SER A 89 -1.95 0.88 -6.20
C SER A 89 -3.04 -0.17 -5.99
N GLY A 90 -4.17 0.20 -5.37
CA GLY A 90 -5.31 -0.68 -5.18
C GLY A 90 -5.06 -1.79 -4.15
N ASP A 91 -4.18 -1.53 -3.19
CA ASP A 91 -3.59 -2.55 -2.32
C ASP A 91 -3.87 -2.29 -0.81
N ASN A 92 -4.69 -1.29 -0.51
CA ASN A 92 -5.17 -1.00 0.83
C ASN A 92 -5.86 -2.19 1.51
N TYR A 93 -5.44 -2.48 2.73
CA TYR A 93 -6.03 -3.49 3.59
C TYR A 93 -7.30 -3.01 4.30
N HIS A 94 -8.24 -3.93 4.47
CA HIS A 94 -9.32 -3.73 5.44
C HIS A 94 -9.70 -5.01 6.17
N ASN A 95 -9.81 -4.93 7.50
CA ASN A 95 -10.25 -6.07 8.30
C ASN A 95 -11.72 -6.39 8.03
N TYR A 96 -12.06 -7.67 7.89
CA TYR A 96 -13.44 -8.11 7.64
C TYR A 96 -14.40 -7.83 8.82
N ARG A 97 -13.86 -7.55 10.01
CA ARG A 97 -14.61 -7.20 11.23
C ARG A 97 -14.67 -5.71 11.53
N GLY A 98 -14.21 -4.85 10.61
CA GLY A 98 -14.27 -3.40 10.81
C GLY A 98 -15.70 -2.92 11.12
N GLU A 99 -15.83 -2.01 12.08
CA GLU A 99 -17.14 -1.49 12.54
C GLU A 99 -17.85 -0.66 11.46
N ASP A 100 -17.12 -0.08 10.52
CA ASP A 100 -17.64 0.62 9.35
C ASP A 100 -18.44 -0.32 8.43
N TYR A 101 -18.04 -1.59 8.30
CA TYR A 101 -18.77 -2.61 7.54
C TYR A 101 -20.08 -3.02 8.22
N ASP A 102 -20.19 -2.87 9.54
CA ASP A 102 -21.44 -3.16 10.27
C ASP A 102 -22.52 -2.12 9.97
N ASN A 103 -22.11 -0.89 9.64
CA ASN A 103 -23.00 0.23 9.37
C ASN A 103 -23.40 0.36 7.89
N ASN A 104 -22.87 -0.49 7.00
CA ASN A 104 -23.09 -0.40 5.56
C ASN A 104 -23.77 -1.67 4.99
N PRO A 105 -24.99 -1.59 4.45
CA PRO A 105 -25.72 -2.74 3.91
C PRO A 105 -24.98 -3.51 2.81
N SER A 106 -24.09 -2.85 2.06
CA SER A 106 -23.27 -3.49 1.03
C SER A 106 -22.33 -4.56 1.60
N TYR A 107 -21.99 -4.49 2.90
CA TYR A 107 -21.11 -5.44 3.58
C TYR A 107 -21.88 -6.41 4.51
N ALA A 108 -23.21 -6.51 4.35
CA ALA A 108 -24.00 -7.53 5.02
C ALA A 108 -23.63 -8.96 4.60
N SER A 109 -23.11 -9.13 3.37
CA SER A 109 -22.57 -10.39 2.89
C SER A 109 -21.13 -10.59 3.34
N ILE A 110 -20.83 -11.79 3.84
CA ILE A 110 -19.47 -12.17 4.22
C ILE A 110 -18.47 -12.01 3.06
N LEU A 111 -18.90 -12.28 1.83
CA LEU A 111 -18.02 -12.17 0.66
C LEU A 111 -17.53 -10.74 0.46
N ASN A 112 -18.40 -9.75 0.66
CA ASN A 112 -18.04 -8.34 0.47
C ASN A 112 -17.08 -7.85 1.54
N ARG A 113 -17.13 -8.42 2.75
CA ARG A 113 -16.21 -8.09 3.85
C ARG A 113 -14.78 -8.55 3.61
N TYR A 114 -14.58 -9.58 2.79
CA TYR A 114 -13.24 -10.09 2.48
C TYR A 114 -12.60 -9.44 1.25
N LYS A 115 -13.28 -8.47 0.60
CA LYS A 115 -12.80 -7.91 -0.68
C LYS A 115 -11.44 -7.22 -0.57
N LEU A 116 -11.15 -6.58 0.57
CA LEU A 116 -9.89 -5.87 0.85
C LEU A 116 -9.01 -6.58 1.89
N TYR A 117 -9.37 -7.80 2.30
CA TYR A 117 -8.65 -8.50 3.39
C TYR A 117 -7.23 -8.95 2.98
N ASN A 118 -6.99 -9.10 1.68
CA ASN A 118 -5.68 -9.52 1.16
C ASN A 118 -4.82 -8.33 0.71
N GLY A 119 -5.26 -7.09 0.96
CA GLY A 119 -4.45 -5.90 0.71
C GLY A 119 -3.17 -5.94 1.55
N PRO A 120 -1.99 -5.65 0.98
CA PRO A 120 -0.73 -5.56 1.72
C PRO A 120 -0.53 -4.24 2.49
N ASP A 121 -1.00 -3.07 2.01
CA ASP A 121 -0.84 -1.80 2.74
C ASP A 121 -1.72 -1.79 4.00
N GLY A 122 -1.12 -1.57 5.16
CA GLY A 122 -1.83 -1.47 6.44
C GLY A 122 -2.30 -2.81 7.00
N ASN A 123 -1.80 -3.93 6.50
CA ASN A 123 -2.24 -5.27 6.90
C ASN A 123 -1.59 -5.78 8.20
N SER A 124 -0.63 -5.04 8.74
CA SER A 124 0.18 -5.35 9.90
C SER A 124 0.32 -4.18 10.89
N PRO A 125 -0.79 -3.50 11.28
CA PRO A 125 -0.75 -2.30 12.10
C PRO A 125 -0.07 -2.54 13.45
N GLU A 126 0.40 -1.45 14.09
CA GLU A 126 0.98 -1.51 15.43
C GLU A 126 -0.11 -1.87 16.46
N ASN A 127 0.18 -2.82 17.36
CA ASN A 127 -0.76 -3.23 18.40
C ASN A 127 -0.74 -2.24 19.58
N THR A 128 -1.36 -1.08 19.40
CA THR A 128 -1.29 0.05 20.34
C THR A 128 -2.33 -0.01 21.47
N THR A 129 -3.50 -0.63 21.24
CA THR A 129 -4.66 -0.51 22.15
C THR A 129 -4.89 -1.74 23.04
N GLY A 130 -4.10 -2.81 22.89
CA GLY A 130 -4.26 -4.05 23.67
C GLY A 130 -5.61 -4.76 23.47
N GLY A 131 -6.39 -4.33 22.46
CA GLY A 131 -7.65 -4.90 22.04
C GLY A 131 -7.48 -6.07 21.08
N VAL A 132 -8.53 -6.37 20.29
CA VAL A 132 -8.42 -7.32 19.19
C VAL A 132 -7.44 -6.76 18.16
N TYR A 133 -6.51 -7.60 17.73
CA TYR A 133 -5.58 -7.23 16.67
C TYR A 133 -6.31 -7.29 15.34
N ASP A 134 -6.39 -6.15 14.65
CA ASP A 134 -7.13 -6.03 13.40
C ASP A 134 -6.24 -6.18 12.16
N GLY A 135 -4.97 -6.54 12.32
CA GLY A 135 -4.11 -6.92 11.20
C GLY A 135 -4.31 -8.36 10.74
N ASN A 136 -3.99 -8.62 9.48
CA ASN A 136 -3.93 -9.96 8.90
C ASN A 136 -2.63 -10.69 9.28
N THR A 137 -1.52 -9.96 9.34
CA THR A 137 -0.20 -10.51 9.68
C THR A 137 0.55 -9.59 10.65
N ARG A 138 1.70 -10.04 11.15
CA ARG A 138 2.64 -9.24 11.96
C ARG A 138 4.02 -9.17 11.33
N GLN A 139 4.16 -9.75 10.14
CA GLN A 139 5.39 -9.82 9.39
C GLN A 139 5.31 -8.81 8.24
N PRO A 140 6.43 -8.17 7.87
CA PRO A 140 6.46 -7.33 6.67
C PRO A 140 6.03 -8.11 5.43
N ASN A 141 5.41 -7.41 4.47
CA ASN A 141 5.14 -7.98 3.16
C ASN A 141 6.46 -8.07 2.39
N MET A 142 6.75 -9.23 1.82
CA MET A 142 7.99 -9.49 1.07
C MET A 142 7.75 -10.25 -0.22
N GLU A 143 8.61 -10.03 -1.21
CA GLU A 143 8.64 -10.75 -2.47
C GLU A 143 9.37 -12.12 -2.38
N ASP A 144 9.75 -12.55 -1.18
CA ASP A 144 10.33 -13.87 -0.90
C ASP A 144 9.30 -14.75 -0.19
N ILE A 145 8.82 -15.79 -0.87
CA ILE A 145 7.78 -16.70 -0.36
C ILE A 145 8.39 -17.88 0.41
N ASN A 146 9.63 -18.26 0.09
CA ASN A 146 10.28 -19.45 0.63
C ASN A 146 11.38 -19.14 1.67
N ASP A 147 11.52 -17.88 2.05
CA ASP A 147 12.42 -17.36 3.08
C ASP A 147 13.89 -17.74 2.82
N ASP A 148 14.30 -17.80 1.55
CA ASP A 148 15.67 -18.15 1.16
C ASP A 148 16.58 -16.94 0.94
N ASN A 149 16.01 -15.73 1.05
CA ASN A 149 16.65 -14.43 0.85
C ASN A 149 17.22 -14.23 -0.56
N THR A 150 16.57 -14.78 -1.60
CA THR A 150 16.99 -14.62 -3.02
C THR A 150 15.89 -14.29 -4.00
#